data_AF-A0A382GZ03-F1
#
_entry.id   AF-A0A382GZ03-F1
#
_cell.length_a   1.000
_cell.length_b   1.000
_cell.length_c   1.000
_cell.angle_alpha   90.00
_cell.angle_beta   90.00
_cell.angle_gamma   90.00
#
_symmetry.space_group_name_H-M   'P 1'
#
loop_
_entity.id
_entity.type
_entity.pdbx_description
1 polymer ?
#
loop_
_entity_poly.entity_id
_entity_poly.type
_entity_poly.pdbx_seq_one_letter_code
_entity_poly.pdbx_strand_id
1 'polypeptide(L)'
;MSDIQLRPEKKGNLRLNLRSRVQPFKGRDEWEEIVVQRELPTSRTAILLCDMWNTHWCYGAAQRCEVLCIKANPIVAEARKNGVQIIHAPSDCMDFYGETPQRQRMIEAPRVEMPEPKELPDPPLPIDDSDGGCDTERTPDFTGWTRQHAAIKISDYDGVSDNGQEVYN
;
A
#
# COMPACT_ATOMS: atom_id res chain seq x y z
N MET A 1 -29.97 4.26 -1.13
CA MET A 1 -29.26 3.23 -1.90
C MET A 1 -27.99 3.91 -2.37
N SER A 2 -26.81 3.35 -2.10
CA SER A 2 -25.53 3.96 -2.48
C SER A 2 -25.46 4.08 -4.01
N ASP A 3 -25.24 5.28 -4.52
CA ASP A 3 -25.01 5.53 -5.96
C ASP A 3 -23.58 5.15 -6.40
N ILE A 4 -22.81 4.48 -5.53
CA ILE A 4 -21.44 4.09 -5.82
C ILE A 4 -21.41 2.93 -6.80
N GLN A 5 -20.99 3.27 -8.01
CA GLN A 5 -20.78 2.30 -9.07
C GLN A 5 -19.73 1.27 -8.65
N LEU A 6 -20.11 0.00 -8.65
CA LEU A 6 -19.18 -1.11 -8.44
C LEU A 6 -18.19 -1.18 -9.60
N ARG A 7 -16.95 -1.52 -9.26
CA ARG A 7 -15.91 -1.75 -10.25
C ARG A 7 -16.31 -2.94 -11.15
N PRO A 8 -16.13 -2.87 -12.48
CA PRO A 8 -16.38 -4.00 -13.35
C PRO A 8 -15.52 -5.21 -12.97
N GLU A 9 -16.15 -6.38 -12.91
CA GLU A 9 -15.43 -7.64 -12.75
C GLU A 9 -14.75 -8.03 -14.06
N LYS A 10 -13.43 -8.19 -14.01
CA LYS A 10 -12.64 -8.72 -15.12
C LYS A 10 -12.17 -10.12 -14.77
N LYS A 11 -12.48 -11.11 -15.61
CA LYS A 11 -11.95 -12.47 -15.47
C LYS A 11 -10.46 -12.49 -15.80
N GLY A 12 -9.66 -13.13 -14.95
CA GLY A 12 -8.23 -13.27 -15.16
C GLY A 12 -7.49 -13.60 -13.86
N ASN A 13 -6.21 -13.94 -14.00
CA ASN A 13 -5.31 -14.18 -12.89
C ASN A 13 -4.09 -13.25 -13.00
N LEU A 14 -3.66 -12.70 -11.87
CA LEU A 14 -2.31 -12.19 -11.68
C LEU A 14 -1.38 -13.38 -11.47
N ARG A 15 -0.40 -13.55 -12.34
CA ARG A 15 0.67 -14.53 -12.16
C ARG A 15 1.88 -13.85 -11.56
N LEU A 16 2.19 -14.19 -10.32
CA LEU A 16 3.30 -13.64 -9.55
C LEU A 16 4.43 -14.66 -9.43
N ASN A 17 5.65 -14.22 -9.69
CA ASN A 17 6.86 -14.98 -9.41
C ASN A 17 7.37 -14.55 -8.02
N LEU A 18 6.93 -15.24 -6.98
CA LEU A 18 7.35 -14.94 -5.61
C LEU A 18 8.74 -15.50 -5.37
N ARG A 19 9.59 -14.73 -4.69
CA ARG A 19 10.93 -15.16 -4.30
C ARG A 19 10.93 -15.49 -2.82
N SER A 20 11.56 -16.61 -2.47
CA SER A 20 11.82 -17.01 -1.09
C SER A 20 13.25 -17.50 -0.98
N ARG A 21 13.80 -17.49 0.24
CA ARG A 21 15.07 -18.13 0.55
C ARG A 21 14.82 -19.32 1.47
N VAL A 22 15.46 -20.45 1.17
CA VAL A 22 15.35 -21.69 1.95
C VAL A 22 16.73 -22.24 2.27
N GLN A 23 16.85 -22.95 3.39
CA GLN A 23 18.00 -23.81 3.70
C GLN A 23 17.64 -25.24 3.33
N PRO A 24 18.00 -25.72 2.12
CA PRO A 24 17.55 -27.03 1.63
C PRO A 24 18.13 -28.20 2.43
N PHE A 25 19.26 -28.00 3.12
CA PHE A 25 19.94 -29.02 3.91
C PHE A 25 20.08 -28.60 5.37
N LYS A 26 19.57 -29.44 6.29
CA LYS A 26 19.74 -29.23 7.74
C LYS A 26 21.23 -29.25 8.10
N GLY A 27 21.69 -28.24 8.85
CA GLY A 27 23.07 -28.14 9.33
C GLY A 27 24.05 -27.44 8.38
N ARG A 28 23.58 -26.80 7.31
CA ARG A 28 24.37 -25.88 6.47
C ARG A 28 23.78 -24.48 6.53
N ASP A 29 24.64 -23.47 6.57
CA ASP A 29 24.25 -22.05 6.54
C ASP A 29 24.02 -21.51 5.12
N GLU A 30 24.05 -22.38 4.11
CA GLU A 30 23.81 -22.03 2.71
C GLU A 30 22.31 -21.78 2.48
N TRP A 31 22.00 -20.56 2.01
CA TRP A 31 20.65 -20.17 1.60
C TRP A 31 20.53 -20.19 0.09
N GLU A 32 19.48 -20.84 -0.42
CA GLU A 32 19.16 -20.85 -1.84
C GLU A 32 17.90 -20.02 -2.12
N GLU A 33 17.95 -19.19 -3.16
CA GLU A 33 16.76 -18.50 -3.67
C GLU A 33 15.92 -19.48 -4.49
N ILE A 34 14.64 -19.55 -4.17
CA ILE A 34 13.64 -20.28 -4.94
C ILE A 34 12.59 -19.33 -5.48
N VAL A 35 12.09 -19.64 -6.67
CA VAL A 35 10.95 -18.94 -7.27
C VAL A 35 9.71 -19.82 -7.17
N VAL A 36 8.69 -19.32 -6.50
CA VAL A 36 7.38 -19.95 -6.38
C VAL A 36 6.39 -19.15 -7.20
N GLN A 37 5.78 -19.79 -8.20
CA GLN A 37 4.72 -19.15 -8.96
C GLN A 37 3.40 -19.22 -8.20
N ARG A 38 2.71 -18.09 -8.12
CA ARG A 38 1.38 -17.96 -7.53
C ARG A 38 0.44 -17.30 -8.50
N GLU A 39 -0.78 -17.81 -8.56
CA GLU A 39 -1.87 -17.20 -9.30
C GLU A 39 -2.91 -16.67 -8.33
N LEU A 40 -3.29 -15.41 -8.52
CA LEU A 40 -4.34 -14.75 -7.75
C LEU A 40 -5.44 -14.26 -8.70
N PRO A 41 -6.73 -14.57 -8.46
CA PRO A 41 -7.81 -14.03 -9.29
C PRO A 41 -7.82 -12.50 -9.20
N THR A 42 -7.75 -11.82 -10.34
CA THR A 42 -7.65 -10.34 -10.36
C THR A 42 -8.83 -9.68 -9.65
N SER A 43 -10.05 -10.17 -9.89
CA SER A 43 -11.28 -9.68 -9.27
C SER A 43 -11.35 -9.89 -7.75
N ARG A 44 -10.50 -10.75 -7.18
CA ARG A 44 -10.42 -11.05 -5.75
C ARG A 44 -9.09 -10.62 -5.13
N THR A 45 -8.39 -9.69 -5.77
CA THR A 45 -7.10 -9.17 -5.31
C THR A 45 -7.17 -7.66 -5.17
N ALA A 46 -6.55 -7.15 -4.11
CA ALA A 46 -6.35 -5.73 -3.89
C ALA A 46 -4.86 -5.40 -3.74
N ILE A 47 -4.46 -4.19 -4.14
CA ILE A 47 -3.18 -3.57 -3.80
C ILE A 47 -3.49 -2.42 -2.85
N LEU A 48 -2.93 -2.49 -1.64
CA LEU A 48 -2.99 -1.43 -0.64
C LEU A 48 -1.70 -0.61 -0.69
N LEU A 49 -1.83 0.70 -0.89
CA LEU A 49 -0.72 1.64 -0.94
C LEU A 49 -0.67 2.42 0.37
N CYS A 50 0.15 1.94 1.31
CA CYS A 50 0.31 2.55 2.63
C CYS A 50 1.32 3.70 2.56
N ASP A 51 0.91 4.88 3.04
CA ASP A 51 1.79 6.00 3.40
C ASP A 51 2.79 6.44 2.31
N MET A 52 2.36 6.35 1.06
CA MET A 52 3.08 6.92 -0.08
C MET A 52 2.86 8.44 -0.13
N TRP A 53 3.26 9.17 0.93
CA TRP A 53 2.98 10.59 1.12
C TRP A 53 3.67 11.50 0.11
N ASN A 54 3.13 12.70 -0.08
CA ASN A 54 3.69 13.71 -0.98
C ASN A 54 4.99 14.35 -0.49
N THR A 55 5.30 14.26 0.80
CA THR A 55 6.51 14.81 1.41
C THR A 55 6.76 14.13 2.77
N HIS A 56 7.89 14.43 3.41
CA HIS A 56 8.28 13.91 4.71
C HIS A 56 9.18 14.93 5.42
N TRP A 57 9.22 14.90 6.76
CA TRP A 57 10.10 15.77 7.55
C TRP A 57 11.59 15.47 7.32
N CYS A 58 11.89 14.27 6.83
CA CYS A 58 13.21 13.85 6.35
C CYS A 58 13.30 13.97 4.84
N TYR A 59 14.19 14.84 4.35
CA TYR A 59 14.35 15.11 2.91
C TYR A 59 14.74 13.86 2.12
N GLY A 60 15.71 13.08 2.62
CA GLY A 60 16.14 11.83 1.98
C GLY A 60 14.99 10.81 1.84
N ALA A 61 14.14 10.68 2.87
CA ALA A 61 12.97 9.82 2.81
C ALA A 61 11.96 10.30 1.76
N ALA A 62 11.69 11.60 1.67
CA ALA A 62 10.80 12.17 0.65
C ALA A 62 11.31 11.88 -0.77
N GLN A 63 12.61 12.07 -1.04
CA GLN A 63 13.20 11.78 -2.34
C GLN A 63 13.12 10.30 -2.72
N ARG A 64 13.40 9.39 -1.78
CA ARG A 64 13.25 7.95 -2.02
C ARG A 64 11.80 7.57 -2.28
N CYS A 65 10.86 8.14 -1.52
CA CYS A 65 9.44 7.93 -1.71
C CYS A 65 8.97 8.40 -3.09
N GLU A 66 9.42 9.56 -3.56
CA GLU A 66 9.12 10.07 -4.91
C GLU A 66 9.53 9.06 -6.00
N VAL A 67 10.78 8.57 -5.94
CA VAL A 67 11.28 7.57 -6.89
C VAL A 67 10.45 6.29 -6.85
N LEU A 68 10.06 5.84 -5.66
CA LEU A 68 9.19 4.67 -5.49
C LEU A 68 7.79 4.92 -6.07
N CYS A 69 7.18 6.08 -5.82
CA CYS A 69 5.87 6.45 -6.34
C CYS A 69 5.84 6.49 -7.88
N ILE A 70 6.87 7.06 -8.49
CA ILE A 70 7.03 7.12 -9.95
C ILE A 70 7.10 5.71 -10.54
N LYS A 71 7.86 4.81 -9.91
CA LYS A 71 7.99 3.41 -10.34
C LYS A 71 6.75 2.57 -10.06
N ALA A 72 6.02 2.86 -8.98
CA ALA A 72 4.81 2.15 -8.58
C ALA A 72 3.62 2.50 -9.49
N ASN A 73 3.49 3.75 -9.94
CA ASN A 73 2.35 4.19 -10.76
C ASN A 73 2.07 3.32 -12.00
N PRO A 74 3.03 2.92 -12.85
CA PRO A 74 2.75 2.04 -13.99
C PRO A 74 2.29 0.63 -13.54
N ILE A 75 2.79 0.12 -12.41
CA ILE A 75 2.37 -1.18 -11.85
C ILE A 75 0.92 -1.09 -11.39
N VAL A 76 0.59 -0.03 -10.64
CA VAL A 76 -0.78 0.26 -10.18
C VAL A 76 -1.74 0.42 -11.37
N ALA A 77 -1.31 1.14 -12.40
CA ALA A 77 -2.12 1.34 -13.61
C ALA A 77 -2.42 0.02 -14.34
N GLU A 78 -1.41 -0.84 -14.51
CA GLU A 78 -1.59 -2.14 -15.17
C GLU A 78 -2.42 -3.11 -14.30
N ALA A 79 -2.20 -3.12 -12.97
CA ALA A 79 -3.02 -3.90 -12.06
C ALA A 79 -4.50 -3.48 -12.13
N ARG A 80 -4.76 -2.17 -12.09
CA ARG A 80 -6.11 -1.60 -12.24
C ARG A 80 -6.76 -2.00 -13.56
N LYS A 81 -6.02 -1.89 -14.68
CA LYS A 81 -6.49 -2.32 -16.01
C LYS A 81 -6.83 -3.82 -16.07
N ASN A 82 -6.19 -4.63 -15.22
CA ASN A 82 -6.47 -6.06 -15.09
C ASN A 82 -7.55 -6.40 -14.07
N GLY A 83 -8.19 -5.39 -13.46
CA GLY A 83 -9.31 -5.58 -12.56
C GLY A 83 -8.88 -5.94 -11.15
N VAL A 84 -7.69 -5.51 -10.72
CA VAL A 84 -7.25 -5.52 -9.32
C VAL A 84 -7.83 -4.28 -8.64
N GLN A 85 -8.30 -4.42 -7.40
CA GLN A 85 -8.73 -3.27 -6.60
C GLN A 85 -7.51 -2.48 -6.14
N ILE A 86 -7.53 -1.15 -6.28
CA ILE A 86 -6.49 -0.29 -5.72
C ILE A 86 -7.09 0.47 -4.54
N ILE A 87 -6.40 0.44 -3.40
CA ILE A 87 -6.76 1.16 -2.19
C ILE A 87 -5.57 2.01 -1.77
N HIS A 88 -5.81 3.29 -1.54
CA HIS A 88 -4.83 4.25 -1.08
C HIS A 88 -5.04 4.49 0.41
N ALA A 89 -3.99 4.32 1.21
CA ALA A 89 -4.02 4.54 2.65
C ALA A 89 -2.94 5.56 3.06
N PRO A 90 -3.09 6.85 2.68
CA PRO A 90 -2.22 7.91 3.19
C PRO A 90 -2.70 8.35 4.57
N SER A 91 -2.15 7.75 5.63
CA SER A 91 -2.54 8.09 7.00
C SER A 91 -2.29 9.57 7.33
N ASP A 92 -3.11 10.09 8.24
CA ASP A 92 -3.17 11.51 8.65
C ASP A 92 -3.46 12.50 7.49
N CYS A 93 -3.95 12.00 6.34
CA CYS A 93 -4.30 12.85 5.19
C CYS A 93 -5.80 12.86 4.88
N MET A 94 -6.67 12.23 5.68
CA MET A 94 -8.06 11.99 5.28
C MET A 94 -8.87 13.27 5.04
N ASP A 95 -8.55 14.38 5.72
CA ASP A 95 -9.19 15.68 5.50
C ASP A 95 -9.06 16.15 4.04
N PHE A 96 -7.93 15.86 3.38
CA PHE A 96 -7.74 16.19 1.96
C PHE A 96 -8.69 15.41 1.04
N TYR A 97 -9.15 14.23 1.47
CA TYR A 97 -9.95 13.31 0.66
C TYR A 97 -11.42 13.28 1.05
N GLY A 98 -11.84 13.99 2.09
CA GLY A 98 -13.17 13.86 2.72
C GLY A 98 -14.35 13.89 1.75
N GLU A 99 -14.30 14.75 0.73
CA GLU A 99 -15.37 14.93 -0.26
C GLU A 99 -15.16 14.15 -1.57
N THR A 100 -14.14 13.30 -1.63
CA THR A 100 -13.83 12.54 -2.85
C THR A 100 -14.73 11.31 -2.99
N PRO A 101 -15.14 10.94 -4.23
CA PRO A 101 -15.88 9.70 -4.46
C PRO A 101 -15.14 8.45 -3.96
N GLN A 102 -13.81 8.47 -3.99
CA GLN A 102 -12.96 7.36 -3.54
C GLN A 102 -12.95 7.19 -2.03
N ARG A 103 -13.03 8.29 -1.26
CA ARG A 103 -13.25 8.24 0.19
C ARG A 103 -14.65 7.71 0.49
N GLN A 104 -15.66 8.27 -0.17
CA GLN A 104 -17.06 7.86 0.02
C GLN A 104 -17.26 6.37 -0.29
N ARG A 105 -16.56 5.84 -1.29
CA ARG A 105 -16.52 4.39 -1.61
C ARG A 105 -16.14 3.52 -0.42
N MET A 106 -15.17 3.93 0.37
CA MET A 106 -14.71 3.16 1.53
C MET A 106 -15.70 3.28 2.70
N ILE A 107 -16.36 4.43 2.87
CA ILE A 107 -17.39 4.66 3.90
C ILE A 107 -18.64 3.83 3.61
N GLU A 108 -19.08 3.77 2.35
CA GLU A 108 -20.31 3.07 1.94
C GLU A 108 -20.10 1.57 1.68
N ALA A 109 -18.85 1.09 1.70
CA ALA A 109 -18.54 -0.33 1.54
C ALA A 109 -19.30 -1.16 2.60
N PRO A 110 -20.03 -2.22 2.19
CA PRO A 110 -20.76 -3.07 3.14
C PRO A 110 -19.83 -3.61 4.21
N ARG A 111 -20.17 -3.41 5.49
CA ARG A 111 -19.33 -3.84 6.59
C ARG A 111 -19.12 -5.36 6.57
N VAL A 112 -17.87 -5.80 6.66
CA VAL A 112 -17.49 -7.20 6.86
C VAL A 112 -16.69 -7.32 8.16
N GLU A 113 -16.93 -8.37 8.94
CA GLU A 113 -16.20 -8.59 10.20
C GLU A 113 -14.73 -8.88 9.91
N MET A 114 -13.84 -8.06 10.50
CA MET A 114 -12.40 -8.28 10.44
C MET A 114 -12.00 -9.55 11.19
N PRO A 115 -10.99 -10.29 10.71
CA PRO A 115 -10.40 -11.36 11.49
C PRO A 115 -9.69 -10.78 12.71
N GLU A 116 -9.55 -11.61 13.75
CA GLU A 116 -8.75 -11.26 14.92
C GLU A 116 -7.34 -10.80 14.52
N PRO A 117 -6.90 -9.62 14.99
CA PRO A 117 -5.56 -9.13 14.72
C PRO A 117 -4.50 -10.14 15.17
N LYS A 118 -3.56 -10.40 14.28
CA LYS A 118 -2.42 -11.25 14.59
C LYS A 118 -1.30 -10.39 15.17
N GLU A 119 -0.88 -10.68 16.40
CA GLU A 119 0.36 -10.13 16.93
C GLU A 119 1.55 -10.69 16.12
N LEU A 120 2.34 -9.78 15.55
CA LEU A 120 3.58 -10.09 14.84
C LEU A 120 4.75 -9.62 15.70
N PRO A 121 5.88 -10.35 15.71
CA PRO A 121 7.09 -9.85 16.37
C PRO A 121 7.54 -8.53 15.74
N ASP A 122 7.85 -7.55 16.59
CA ASP A 122 8.41 -6.25 16.20
C ASP A 122 9.81 -6.10 16.84
N PRO A 123 10.83 -6.79 16.30
CA PRO A 123 12.18 -6.73 16.84
C PRO A 123 12.81 -5.35 16.57
N PRO A 124 13.76 -4.91 17.41
CA PRO A 124 14.47 -3.66 17.17
C PRO A 124 15.15 -3.64 15.80
N LEU A 125 15.17 -2.48 15.17
CA LEU A 125 15.84 -2.29 13.88
C LEU A 125 17.36 -2.54 14.03
N PRO A 126 18.04 -3.00 12.96
CA PRO A 126 19.50 -3.21 12.98
C PRO A 126 20.30 -1.89 12.90
N ILE A 127 19.67 -0.76 13.20
CA ILE A 127 20.21 0.60 13.15
C ILE A 127 19.68 1.39 14.35
N ASP A 128 20.37 2.47 14.72
CA ASP A 128 19.85 3.44 15.68
C ASP A 128 18.90 4.41 14.96
N ASP A 129 17.63 4.35 15.33
CA ASP A 129 16.55 5.21 14.86
C ASP A 129 15.92 6.02 16.00
N SER A 130 16.63 6.21 17.12
CA SER A 130 16.13 6.93 18.30
C SER A 130 15.76 8.39 18.02
N ASP A 131 16.28 8.95 16.94
CA ASP A 131 15.92 10.28 16.45
C ASP A 131 14.77 10.27 15.44
N GLY A 132 14.17 9.12 15.12
CA GLY A 132 13.17 8.93 14.07
C GLY A 132 13.74 8.50 12.71
N GLY A 133 15.06 8.25 12.62
CA GLY A 133 15.67 7.55 11.48
C GLY A 133 15.86 8.38 10.21
N CYS A 134 16.16 9.68 10.35
CA CYS A 134 16.47 10.50 9.16
C CYS A 134 17.94 10.45 8.78
N ASP A 135 18.18 10.16 7.50
CA ASP A 135 19.51 10.03 6.92
C ASP A 135 20.04 11.34 6.31
N THR A 136 19.29 12.44 6.43
CA THR A 136 19.64 13.77 5.91
C THR A 136 19.37 14.86 6.95
N GLU A 137 19.61 16.12 6.60
CA GLU A 137 19.16 17.24 7.43
C GLU A 137 17.63 17.20 7.58
N ARG A 138 17.15 17.40 8.81
CA ARG A 138 15.73 17.52 9.13
C ARG A 138 15.25 18.90 8.73
N THR A 139 14.04 18.99 8.21
CA THR A 139 13.39 20.29 7.96
C THR A 139 12.87 20.84 9.30
N PRO A 140 13.41 21.95 9.83
CA PRO A 140 12.82 22.61 11.00
C PRO A 140 11.40 23.06 10.66
N ASP A 141 10.48 22.98 11.61
CA ASP A 141 9.09 23.45 11.47
C ASP A 141 8.26 22.74 10.37
N PHE A 142 8.53 21.45 10.11
CA PHE A 142 7.73 20.65 9.18
C PHE A 142 6.26 20.52 9.64
N THR A 143 5.33 20.95 8.79
CA THR A 143 3.90 21.00 9.10
C THR A 143 3.14 19.71 8.77
N GLY A 144 3.83 18.65 8.36
CA GLY A 144 3.20 17.38 8.00
C GLY A 144 3.08 17.15 6.50
N TRP A 145 2.91 15.89 6.12
CA TRP A 145 2.35 15.49 4.84
C TRP A 145 0.87 15.88 4.77
N THR A 146 0.35 16.06 3.56
CA THR A 146 -1.06 16.52 3.38
C THR A 146 -1.89 15.60 2.52
N ARG A 147 -1.25 14.69 1.77
CA ARG A 147 -1.88 13.77 0.82
C ARG A 147 -0.90 12.70 0.36
N GLN A 148 -1.41 11.70 -0.36
CA GLN A 148 -0.59 10.80 -1.17
C GLN A 148 0.19 11.57 -2.26
N HIS A 149 1.38 11.08 -2.58
CA HIS A 149 2.21 11.55 -3.68
C HIS A 149 1.47 11.52 -5.03
N ALA A 150 1.46 12.66 -5.73
CA ALA A 150 0.68 12.86 -6.95
C ALA A 150 1.17 12.07 -8.18
N ALA A 151 2.33 11.43 -8.07
CA ALA A 151 2.84 10.52 -9.10
C ALA A 151 2.00 9.25 -9.22
N ILE A 152 1.43 8.74 -8.11
CA ILE A 152 0.47 7.63 -8.16
C ILE A 152 -0.92 8.21 -8.40
N LYS A 153 -1.51 7.91 -9.55
CA LYS A 153 -2.84 8.39 -9.90
C LYS A 153 -3.92 7.60 -9.17
N ILE A 154 -4.86 8.33 -8.57
CA ILE A 154 -6.11 7.82 -7.99
C ILE A 154 -7.18 7.88 -9.09
N SER A 155 -7.86 6.77 -9.34
CA SER A 155 -8.87 6.59 -10.39
C SER A 155 -10.28 6.46 -9.79
N ASP A 156 -11.31 6.56 -10.63
CA ASP A 156 -12.73 6.54 -10.23
C ASP A 156 -13.18 5.31 -9.41
N TYR A 157 -12.56 4.16 -9.65
CA TYR A 157 -12.88 2.90 -8.95
C TYR A 157 -11.95 2.56 -7.79
N ASP A 158 -10.99 3.43 -7.49
CA ASP A 158 -10.08 3.23 -6.36
C ASP A 158 -10.78 3.61 -5.04
N GLY A 159 -10.24 3.14 -3.93
CA GLY A 159 -10.64 3.53 -2.58
C GLY A 159 -9.59 4.39 -1.90
N VAL A 160 -10.01 5.31 -1.02
CA VAL A 160 -9.11 6.02 -0.09
C VAL A 160 -9.59 5.84 1.34
N SER A 161 -8.77 5.24 2.18
CA SER A 161 -9.00 5.13 3.62
C SER A 161 -7.71 4.70 4.34
N ASP A 162 -7.45 5.27 5.51
CA ASP A 162 -6.45 4.81 6.48
C ASP A 162 -7.08 4.00 7.63
N ASN A 163 -8.39 3.74 7.58
CA ASN A 163 -9.09 2.94 8.57
C ASN A 163 -9.09 1.45 8.19
N GLY A 164 -8.45 0.61 9.01
CA GLY A 164 -8.31 -0.83 8.73
C GLY A 164 -9.63 -1.58 8.54
N GLN A 165 -10.70 -1.19 9.24
CA GLN A 165 -12.02 -1.82 9.08
C GLN A 165 -12.67 -1.45 7.75
N GLU A 166 -12.56 -0.19 7.32
CA GLU A 166 -13.07 0.22 6.01
C GLU A 166 -12.28 -0.42 4.88
N VAL A 167 -10.95 -0.54 5.03
CA VAL A 167 -10.08 -1.24 4.07
C VAL A 167 -10.45 -2.73 3.95
N TYR A 168 -10.97 -3.33 5.02
CA TYR A 168 -11.34 -4.75 5.05
C TYR A 168 -12.74 -5.07 4.51
N ASN A 169 -13.66 -4.09 4.54
CA ASN A 169 -15.04 -4.22 4.03
C ASN A 169 -15.07 -4.66 2.54
#